data_AF-A0A0D1LY86-F1
#
_entry.id   AF-A0A0D1LY86-F1
#
_cell.length_a   1.000
_cell.length_b   1.000
_cell.length_c   1.000
_cell.angle_alpha   90.00
_cell.angle_beta   90.00
_cell.angle_gamma   90.00
#
_symmetry.space_group_name_H-M   'P 1'
#
loop_
_entity.id
_entity.type
_entity.pdbx_description
1 polymer ?
#
loop_
_entity_poly.entity_id
_entity_poly.type
_entity_poly.pdbx_seq_one_letter_code
_entity_poly.pdbx_strand_id
1 'polypeptide(L)'
;MHKLNPTIALALFVAAIPSLWAVVAPFIGVTVGAATLIVGGFFVASGNDPKNKWRLLFDMWLGIPWGMMAVTFPGLTGWPKLTLYVTLFVLGGLAVLISSMPGIRNWVDTAAWLTGWAISIVILSLNGGPAKFGTMPLQIAGAMLAGIFIVGVLGRVLVDALSKQN
;
A
#
# COMPACT_ATOMS: atom_id res chain seq x y z
N MET A 1 3.88 -27.25 23.93
CA MET A 1 3.68 -25.84 23.53
C MET A 1 2.18 -25.59 23.45
N HIS A 2 1.67 -24.66 24.27
CA HIS A 2 0.24 -24.32 24.30
C HIS A 2 -0.14 -23.64 22.97
N LYS A 3 -1.13 -24.20 22.27
CA LYS A 3 -1.51 -23.78 20.92
C LYS A 3 -2.42 -22.55 21.02
N LEU A 4 -2.12 -21.51 20.25
CA LEU A 4 -2.88 -20.26 20.29
C LEU A 4 -4.06 -20.33 19.31
N ASN A 5 -5.21 -19.80 19.71
CA ASN A 5 -6.34 -19.59 18.82
C ASN A 5 -5.89 -18.72 17.63
N PRO A 6 -6.27 -19.03 16.37
CA PRO A 6 -5.93 -18.23 15.19
C PRO A 6 -6.17 -16.73 15.35
N THR A 7 -7.27 -16.34 16.02
CA THR A 7 -7.59 -14.93 16.29
C THR A 7 -6.58 -14.29 17.24
N ILE A 8 -6.09 -15.02 18.24
CA ILE A 8 -5.08 -14.55 19.20
C ILE A 8 -3.71 -14.48 18.53
N ALA A 9 -3.36 -15.47 17.70
CA ALA A 9 -2.12 -15.44 16.92
C ALA A 9 -2.08 -14.25 15.96
N LEU A 10 -3.19 -13.98 15.26
CA LEU A 10 -3.32 -12.81 14.40
C LEU A 10 -3.26 -11.50 15.19
N ALA A 11 -3.95 -11.41 16.32
CA ALA A 11 -3.91 -10.23 17.19
C ALA A 11 -2.50 -9.94 17.71
N LEU A 12 -1.77 -10.96 18.17
CA LEU A 12 -0.38 -10.83 18.59
C LEU A 12 0.54 -10.42 17.44
N PHE A 13 0.33 -10.97 16.24
CA PHE A 13 1.07 -10.57 15.06
C PHE A 13 0.86 -9.09 14.71
N VAL A 14 -0.40 -8.64 14.62
CA VAL A 14 -0.75 -7.23 14.33
C VAL A 14 -0.28 -6.30 15.44
N ALA A 15 -0.31 -6.75 16.69
CA ALA A 15 0.18 -5.98 17.83
C ALA A 15 1.71 -5.85 17.84
N ALA A 16 2.45 -6.87 17.39
CA ALA A 16 3.91 -6.91 17.50
C ALA A 16 4.64 -6.41 16.25
N ILE A 17 4.25 -6.87 15.06
CA ILE A 17 5.05 -6.65 13.84
C ILE A 17 4.82 -5.26 13.22
N PRO A 18 3.57 -4.80 13.02
CA PRO A 18 3.29 -3.41 12.65
C PRO A 18 3.88 -2.37 13.62
N SER A 19 3.76 -2.59 14.93
CA SER A 19 4.29 -1.67 15.94
C SER A 19 5.82 -1.65 15.96
N LEU A 20 6.46 -2.82 15.86
CA LEU A 20 7.92 -2.92 15.77
C LEU A 20 8.45 -2.26 14.49
N TRP A 21 7.81 -2.50 13.34
CA TRP A 21 8.20 -1.88 12.09
C TRP A 21 8.10 -0.35 12.14
N ALA A 22 7.04 0.19 12.74
CA ALA A 22 6.87 1.64 12.91
C ALA A 22 8.06 2.29 13.65
N VAL A 23 8.66 1.56 14.61
CA VAL A 23 9.82 2.03 15.38
C VAL A 23 11.13 1.77 14.64
N VAL A 24 11.30 0.62 13.99
CA VAL A 24 12.57 0.21 13.37
C VAL A 24 12.80 0.87 12.00
N ALA A 25 11.75 1.11 11.22
CA ALA A 25 11.86 1.61 9.85
C ALA A 25 12.67 2.93 9.72
N PRO A 26 12.49 3.94 10.60
CA PRO A 26 13.30 5.16 10.54
C PRO A 26 14.81 4.92 10.74
N PHE A 27 15.21 3.95 11.58
CA PHE A 27 16.63 3.67 11.86
C PHE A 27 17.38 3.04 10.69
N ILE A 28 16.67 2.39 9.76
CA ILE A 28 17.24 1.79 8.54
C ILE A 28 17.06 2.69 7.30
N GLY A 29 16.73 3.97 7.50
CA GLY A 29 16.57 4.94 6.43
C GLY A 29 15.24 4.86 5.68
N VAL A 30 14.26 4.09 6.17
CA VAL A 30 12.91 4.03 5.60
C VAL A 30 12.05 5.11 6.26
N THR A 31 11.91 6.24 5.59
CA THR A 31 11.10 7.38 6.04
C THR A 31 9.59 7.20 5.79
N VAL A 32 9.22 6.20 4.98
CA VAL A 32 7.85 5.92 4.54
C VAL A 32 7.26 4.68 5.25
N GLY A 33 7.55 4.52 6.54
CA GLY A 33 7.14 3.33 7.31
C GLY A 33 5.62 3.12 7.35
N ALA A 34 4.82 4.19 7.31
CA ALA A 34 3.36 4.11 7.31
C ALA A 34 2.80 3.40 6.06
N ALA A 35 3.43 3.56 4.88
CA ALA A 35 3.00 2.88 3.65
C ALA A 35 3.14 1.36 3.79
N THR A 36 4.24 0.89 4.39
CA THR A 36 4.48 -0.52 4.67
C THR A 36 3.39 -1.13 5.55
N LEU A 37 2.90 -0.38 6.55
CA LEU A 37 1.84 -0.85 7.44
C LEU A 37 0.48 -0.92 6.73
N ILE A 38 0.13 0.11 5.95
CA ILE A 38 -1.11 0.14 5.17
C ILE A 38 -1.13 -1.06 4.20
N VAL A 39 -0.03 -1.30 3.51
CA VAL A 39 0.09 -2.39 2.54
C VAL A 39 0.07 -3.76 3.22
N GLY A 40 0.75 -3.92 4.35
CA GLY A 40 0.70 -5.15 5.14
C GLY A 40 -0.72 -5.47 5.62
N GLY A 41 -1.44 -4.47 6.13
CA GLY A 41 -2.85 -4.60 6.53
C GLY A 41 -3.76 -4.97 5.36
N PHE A 42 -3.60 -4.28 4.21
CA PHE A 42 -4.33 -4.58 2.99
C PHE A 42 -4.08 -6.03 2.51
N PHE A 43 -2.83 -6.48 2.48
CA PHE A 43 -2.46 -7.83 2.04
C PHE A 43 -3.03 -8.93 2.93
N VAL A 44 -3.04 -8.72 4.25
CA VAL A 44 -3.68 -9.64 5.21
C VAL A 44 -5.19 -9.66 4.98
N ALA A 45 -5.82 -8.50 4.81
CA ALA A 45 -7.25 -8.38 4.54
C ALA A 45 -7.66 -9.00 3.19
N SER A 46 -6.79 -8.99 2.19
CA SER A 46 -7.01 -9.62 0.88
C SER A 46 -6.83 -11.15 0.89
N GLY A 47 -6.80 -11.80 2.06
CA GLY A 47 -6.67 -13.25 2.20
C GLY A 47 -5.23 -13.77 2.26
N ASN A 48 -4.23 -12.86 2.27
CA ASN A 48 -2.82 -13.17 2.50
C ASN A 48 -2.22 -14.21 1.53
N ASP A 49 -2.81 -14.42 0.35
CA ASP A 49 -2.40 -15.45 -0.59
C ASP A 49 -1.03 -15.10 -1.22
N PRO A 50 0.05 -15.88 -0.93
CA PRO A 50 1.38 -15.62 -1.47
C PRO A 50 1.45 -15.73 -2.99
N LYS A 51 0.46 -16.36 -3.65
CA LYS A 51 0.38 -16.43 -5.11
C LYS A 51 0.01 -15.07 -5.73
N ASN A 52 -0.76 -14.25 -5.01
CA ASN A 52 -1.23 -12.96 -5.51
C ASN A 52 -0.33 -11.79 -5.12
N LYS A 53 0.70 -12.02 -4.29
CA LYS A 53 1.58 -10.98 -3.73
C LYS A 53 2.22 -10.06 -4.76
N TRP A 54 2.68 -10.63 -5.89
CA TRP A 54 3.30 -9.85 -6.95
C TRP A 54 2.28 -9.07 -7.78
N ARG A 55 1.11 -9.66 -8.05
CA ARG A 55 0.02 -8.97 -8.76
C ARG A 55 -0.42 -7.73 -7.97
N LEU A 56 -0.74 -7.91 -6.68
CA LEU A 56 -1.14 -6.81 -5.79
C LEU A 56 -0.05 -5.74 -5.65
N LEU A 57 1.23 -6.12 -5.62
CA LEU A 57 2.35 -5.17 -5.59
C LEU A 57 2.38 -4.31 -6.86
N PHE A 58 2.31 -4.94 -8.03
CA PHE A 58 2.35 -4.22 -9.31
C PHE A 58 1.14 -3.31 -9.46
N ASP A 59 -0.05 -3.79 -9.07
CA ASP A 59 -1.28 -2.99 -9.08
C ASP A 59 -1.15 -1.77 -8.17
N MET A 60 -0.60 -1.93 -6.97
CA MET A 60 -0.30 -0.81 -6.06
C MET A 60 0.71 0.17 -6.66
N TRP A 61 1.73 -0.31 -7.38
CA TRP A 61 2.71 0.55 -8.04
C TRP A 61 2.11 1.36 -9.18
N LEU A 62 1.07 0.87 -9.87
CA LEU A 62 0.30 1.68 -10.83
C LEU A 62 -0.36 2.90 -10.16
N GLY A 63 -0.57 2.84 -8.85
CA GLY A 63 -1.04 3.97 -8.05
C GLY A 63 -0.01 5.10 -7.89
N ILE A 64 1.29 4.83 -8.07
CA ILE A 64 2.35 5.83 -7.88
C ILE A 64 2.27 6.96 -8.93
N PRO A 65 2.23 6.68 -10.25
CA PRO A 65 1.99 7.71 -11.25
C PRO A 65 0.69 8.48 -11.03
N TRP A 66 -0.38 7.79 -10.62
CA TRP A 66 -1.67 8.39 -10.26
C TRP A 66 -1.55 9.38 -9.10
N GLY A 67 -0.74 9.05 -8.10
CA GLY A 67 -0.47 9.91 -6.95
C GLY A 67 0.37 11.12 -7.33
N MET A 68 1.37 10.93 -8.19
CA MET A 68 2.19 12.04 -8.71
C MET A 68 1.35 13.05 -9.49
N MET A 69 0.44 12.60 -10.35
CA MET A 69 -0.50 13.50 -11.05
C MET A 69 -1.40 14.25 -10.05
N ALA A 70 -1.96 13.54 -9.07
CA ALA A 70 -2.86 14.11 -8.07
C ALA A 70 -2.24 15.20 -7.19
N VAL A 71 -0.93 15.11 -6.88
CA VAL A 71 -0.23 16.16 -6.12
C VAL A 71 0.34 17.28 -7.00
N THR A 72 0.38 17.09 -8.32
CA THR A 72 0.91 18.08 -9.27
C THR A 72 -0.18 19.04 -9.76
N PHE A 73 -1.32 18.51 -10.21
CA PHE A 73 -2.36 19.31 -10.88
C PHE A 73 -2.92 20.47 -10.03
N PRO A 74 -3.14 20.33 -8.70
CA PRO A 74 -3.59 21.45 -7.87
C PRO A 74 -2.66 22.66 -7.90
N GLY A 75 -1.37 22.47 -8.18
CA GLY A 75 -0.38 23.55 -8.28
C GLY A 75 -0.32 24.24 -9.66
N LEU A 76 -1.06 23.75 -10.66
CA LEU A 76 -1.03 24.28 -12.03
C LEU A 76 -2.12 25.34 -12.30
N THR A 77 -3.00 25.60 -11.34
CA THR A 77 -4.16 26.48 -11.53
C THR A 77 -4.31 27.49 -10.38
N GLY A 78 -5.06 28.56 -10.62
CA GLY A 78 -5.45 29.52 -9.58
C GLY A 78 -6.51 29.02 -8.59
N TRP A 79 -7.01 27.77 -8.76
CA TRP A 79 -8.10 27.20 -7.95
C TRP A 79 -7.70 25.83 -7.37
N PRO A 80 -6.72 25.74 -6.46
CA PRO A 80 -6.10 24.47 -6.08
C PRO A 80 -7.08 23.42 -5.52
N LYS A 81 -8.06 23.85 -4.71
CA LYS A 81 -9.06 22.95 -4.11
C LYS A 81 -10.01 22.35 -5.15
N LEU A 82 -10.44 23.15 -6.12
CA LEU A 82 -11.31 22.69 -7.21
C LEU A 82 -10.54 21.74 -8.13
N THR A 83 -9.30 22.09 -8.49
CA THR A 83 -8.45 21.22 -9.32
C THR A 83 -8.11 19.92 -8.61
N LEU A 84 -7.87 19.92 -7.30
CA LEU A 84 -7.72 18.69 -6.52
C LEU A 84 -8.97 17.82 -6.61
N TYR A 85 -10.16 18.39 -6.34
CA TYR A 85 -11.42 17.66 -6.43
C TYR A 85 -11.61 17.03 -7.82
N VAL A 86 -11.46 17.81 -8.88
CA VAL A 86 -11.61 17.33 -10.27
C VAL A 86 -10.58 16.26 -10.59
N THR A 87 -9.33 16.43 -10.14
CA THR A 87 -8.25 15.46 -10.36
C THR A 87 -8.55 14.14 -9.68
N LEU A 88 -8.97 14.16 -8.41
CA LEU A 88 -9.34 12.93 -7.68
C LEU A 88 -10.58 12.28 -8.31
N PHE A 89 -11.57 13.07 -8.71
CA PHE A 89 -12.77 12.57 -9.37
C PHE A 89 -12.43 11.85 -10.68
N VAL A 90 -11.68 12.51 -11.57
CA VAL A 90 -11.32 11.97 -12.89
C VAL A 90 -10.35 10.80 -12.76
N LEU A 91 -9.25 10.94 -12.02
CA LEU A 91 -8.25 9.88 -11.90
C LEU A 91 -8.78 8.66 -11.16
N GLY A 92 -9.58 8.86 -10.09
CA GLY A 92 -10.23 7.78 -9.36
C GLY A 92 -11.27 7.05 -10.22
N GLY A 93 -12.10 7.81 -10.95
CA GLY A 93 -13.06 7.24 -11.90
C GLY A 93 -12.37 6.46 -13.02
N LEU A 94 -11.30 7.01 -13.61
CA LEU A 94 -10.51 6.34 -14.65
C LEU A 94 -9.85 5.06 -14.15
N ALA A 95 -9.30 5.05 -12.94
CA ALA A 95 -8.68 3.84 -12.37
C ALA A 95 -9.70 2.68 -12.30
N VAL A 96 -10.93 2.96 -11.85
CA VAL A 96 -12.01 1.97 -11.78
C VAL A 96 -12.46 1.52 -13.17
N LEU A 97 -12.64 2.45 -14.10
CA LEU A 97 -13.07 2.12 -15.46
C LEU A 97 -12.03 1.24 -16.17
N ILE A 98 -10.75 1.63 -16.11
CA ILE A 98 -9.64 0.88 -16.72
C ILE A 98 -9.52 -0.51 -16.10
N SER A 99 -9.53 -0.63 -14.77
CA SER A 99 -9.40 -1.93 -14.10
C SER A 99 -10.63 -2.82 -14.34
N SER A 100 -11.79 -2.25 -14.63
CA SER A 100 -13.02 -3.00 -14.94
C SER A 100 -13.09 -3.52 -16.38
N MET A 101 -12.20 -3.08 -17.28
CA MET A 101 -12.23 -3.49 -18.69
C MET A 101 -12.03 -5.01 -18.83
N PRO A 102 -12.78 -5.71 -19.71
CA PRO A 102 -12.72 -7.17 -19.83
C PRO A 102 -11.31 -7.75 -20.06
N GLY A 103 -10.45 -7.01 -20.78
CA GLY A 103 -9.07 -7.42 -21.02
C GLY A 103 -8.10 -7.19 -19.86
N ILE A 104 -8.44 -6.33 -18.90
CA ILE A 104 -7.55 -5.88 -17.81
C ILE A 104 -8.01 -6.42 -16.44
N ARG A 105 -9.31 -6.69 -16.28
CA ARG A 105 -9.93 -7.09 -15.01
C ARG A 105 -9.35 -8.35 -14.37
N ASN A 106 -8.80 -9.27 -15.16
CA ASN A 106 -8.16 -10.48 -14.63
C ASN A 106 -6.71 -10.25 -14.19
N TRP A 107 -6.11 -9.15 -14.62
CA TRP A 107 -4.71 -8.81 -14.42
C TRP A 107 -4.50 -7.79 -13.31
N VAL A 108 -5.48 -6.90 -13.11
CA VAL A 108 -5.37 -5.76 -12.20
C VAL A 108 -6.46 -5.79 -11.14
N ASP A 109 -6.04 -5.74 -9.88
CA ASP A 109 -6.93 -5.54 -8.75
C ASP A 109 -7.20 -4.04 -8.53
N THR A 110 -8.46 -3.64 -8.75
CA THR A 110 -8.91 -2.26 -8.57
C THR A 110 -8.62 -1.73 -7.16
N ALA A 111 -8.81 -2.56 -6.13
CA ALA A 111 -8.62 -2.13 -4.75
C ALA A 111 -7.14 -1.91 -4.45
N ALA A 112 -6.26 -2.77 -4.98
CA ALA A 112 -4.81 -2.60 -4.87
C ALA A 112 -4.33 -1.32 -5.58
N TRP A 113 -4.80 -1.05 -6.80
CA TRP A 113 -4.47 0.20 -7.50
C TRP A 113 -4.92 1.43 -6.72
N LEU A 114 -6.19 1.49 -6.32
CA LEU A 114 -6.71 2.63 -5.56
C LEU A 114 -6.00 2.82 -4.21
N THR A 115 -5.62 1.72 -3.55
CA THR A 115 -4.85 1.77 -2.30
C THR A 115 -3.45 2.33 -2.55
N GLY A 116 -2.77 1.85 -3.60
CA GLY A 116 -1.46 2.36 -4.00
C GLY A 116 -1.49 3.86 -4.34
N TRP A 117 -2.58 4.30 -4.97
CA TRP A 117 -2.82 5.70 -5.28
C TRP A 117 -2.99 6.56 -4.03
N ALA A 118 -3.85 6.13 -3.10
CA ALA A 118 -4.08 6.83 -1.84
C ALA A 118 -2.79 6.98 -1.01
N ILE A 119 -2.01 5.90 -0.89
CA ILE A 119 -0.70 5.92 -0.23
C ILE A 119 0.22 6.94 -0.89
N SER A 120 0.28 6.93 -2.23
CA SER A 120 1.15 7.83 -2.99
C SER A 120 0.78 9.29 -2.78
N ILE A 121 -0.52 9.64 -2.79
CA ILE A 121 -0.99 10.99 -2.49
C ILE A 121 -0.55 11.43 -1.09
N VAL A 122 -0.84 10.61 -0.07
CA VAL A 122 -0.57 10.95 1.33
C VAL A 122 0.93 11.17 1.55
N ILE A 123 1.75 10.22 1.12
CA ILE A 123 3.20 10.30 1.34
C ILE A 123 3.82 11.45 0.56
N LEU A 124 3.47 11.63 -0.72
CA LEU A 124 4.02 12.73 -1.52
C LEU A 124 3.58 14.08 -0.95
N SER A 125 2.31 14.23 -0.56
CA SER A 125 1.81 15.50 0.00
C SER A 125 2.50 15.87 1.32
N LEU A 126 2.75 14.91 2.19
CA LEU A 126 3.42 15.12 3.48
C LEU A 126 4.91 15.45 3.34
N ASN A 127 5.52 15.14 2.19
CA ASN A 127 6.96 15.27 1.98
C ASN A 127 7.34 16.32 0.94
N GLY A 128 6.50 17.33 0.71
CA GLY A 128 6.81 18.46 -0.16
C GLY A 128 6.40 18.28 -1.63
N GLY A 129 5.55 17.29 -1.92
CA GLY A 129 4.85 17.17 -3.21
C GLY A 129 5.81 17.01 -4.41
N PRO A 130 5.58 17.75 -5.52
CA PRO A 130 6.38 17.66 -6.73
C PRO A 130 7.89 17.85 -6.55
N ALA A 131 8.32 18.58 -5.53
CA ALA A 131 9.74 18.86 -5.27
C ALA A 131 10.57 17.61 -4.90
N LYS A 132 9.93 16.50 -4.52
CA LYS A 132 10.60 15.25 -4.10
C LYS A 132 10.37 14.06 -5.03
N PHE A 133 9.89 14.30 -6.26
CA PHE A 133 9.64 13.23 -7.25
C PHE A 133 10.87 12.40 -7.62
N GLY A 134 12.09 12.89 -7.40
CA GLY A 134 13.31 12.14 -7.71
C GLY A 134 13.43 10.84 -6.91
N THR A 135 13.29 10.89 -5.59
CA THR A 135 13.56 9.73 -4.71
C THR A 135 12.31 9.16 -4.04
N MET A 136 11.26 9.95 -3.84
CA MET A 136 10.10 9.52 -3.06
C MET A 136 9.24 8.44 -3.72
N PRO A 137 8.95 8.49 -5.04
CA PRO A 137 8.25 7.40 -5.71
C PRO A 137 8.93 6.03 -5.52
N LEU A 138 10.27 6.01 -5.55
CA LEU A 138 11.05 4.79 -5.30
C LEU A 138 10.96 4.32 -3.84
N GLN A 139 10.97 5.25 -2.88
CA GLN A 139 10.78 4.91 -1.46
C GLN A 139 9.37 4.39 -1.18
N ILE A 140 8.34 4.96 -1.83
CA ILE A 140 6.97 4.46 -1.75
C ILE A 140 6.89 3.04 -2.34
N ALA A 141 7.46 2.81 -3.51
CA ALA A 141 7.50 1.49 -4.13
C ALA A 141 8.20 0.45 -3.24
N GLY A 142 9.35 0.80 -2.68
CA GLY A 142 10.09 -0.04 -1.72
C GLY A 142 9.31 -0.28 -0.43
N ALA A 143 8.61 0.72 0.10
CA ALA A 143 7.77 0.58 1.29
C ALA A 143 6.57 -0.34 1.04
N MET A 144 5.94 -0.29 -0.13
CA MET A 144 4.88 -1.22 -0.53
C MET A 144 5.40 -2.65 -0.64
N LEU A 145 6.60 -2.83 -1.21
CA LEU A 145 7.27 -4.14 -1.26
C LEU A 145 7.54 -4.66 0.16
N ALA A 146 8.12 -3.85 1.03
CA ALA A 146 8.30 -4.21 2.45
C ALA A 146 6.96 -4.56 3.12
N GLY A 147 5.87 -3.87 2.78
CA GLY A 147 4.53 -4.14 3.32
C GLY A 147 4.03 -5.54 3.01
N ILE A 148 4.15 -5.95 1.75
CA ILE A 148 3.69 -7.28 1.34
C ILE A 148 4.61 -8.37 1.91
N PHE A 149 5.92 -8.19 1.83
CA PHE A 149 6.85 -9.27 2.14
C PHE A 149 7.24 -9.36 3.62
N ILE A 150 7.53 -8.24 4.28
CA ILE A 150 7.98 -8.21 5.68
C ILE A 150 6.79 -8.23 6.62
N VAL A 151 5.76 -7.43 6.35
CA VAL A 151 4.58 -7.40 7.22
C VAL A 151 3.59 -8.48 6.81
N GLY A 152 3.20 -8.56 5.54
CA GLY A 152 2.20 -9.51 5.07
C GLY A 152 2.62 -10.99 5.18
N VAL A 153 3.59 -11.40 4.35
CA VAL A 153 3.99 -12.81 4.20
C VAL A 153 4.66 -13.34 5.47
N LEU A 154 5.60 -12.60 6.04
CA LEU A 154 6.29 -12.99 7.27
C LEU A 154 5.32 -13.14 8.44
N GLY A 155 4.30 -12.27 8.49
CA GLY A 155 3.22 -12.39 9.45
C GLY A 155 2.37 -13.63 9.30
N ARG A 156 2.04 -13.98 8.05
CA ARG A 156 1.36 -15.23 7.76
C ARG A 156 2.14 -16.43 8.28
N VAL A 157 3.42 -16.50 7.95
CA VAL A 157 4.28 -17.64 8.31
C VAL A 157 4.36 -17.79 9.83
N LEU A 158 4.46 -16.68 10.56
CA LEU A 158 4.43 -16.68 12.02
C LEU A 158 3.08 -17.13 12.58
N VAL A 159 1.96 -16.61 12.07
CA VAL A 159 0.61 -17.01 12.49
C VAL A 159 0.36 -18.48 12.18
N ASP A 160 0.72 -18.95 10.98
CA ASP A 160 0.61 -20.35 10.58
C ASP A 160 1.50 -21.25 11.44
N ALA A 161 2.74 -20.84 11.77
CA ALA A 161 3.61 -21.60 12.67
C ALA A 161 3.05 -21.69 14.10
N LEU A 162 2.38 -20.64 14.58
CA LEU A 162 1.77 -20.59 15.91
C LEU A 162 0.40 -21.28 15.98
N SER A 163 -0.29 -21.46 14.84
CA SER A 163 -1.66 -21.98 14.75
C SER A 163 -1.80 -23.34 14.07
N LYS A 164 -0.77 -23.87 13.37
CA LYS A 164 -0.88 -25.10 12.57
C LYS A 164 -1.53 -26.26 13.34
N GLN A 165 -2.77 -26.55 12.95
CA GLN A 165 -3.41 -27.86 12.99
C GLN A 165 -2.91 -28.64 11.76
N ASN A 166 -2.46 -29.89 11.97
CA ASN A 166 -2.39 -30.86 10.88
C ASN A 166 -3.80 -31.09 10.32
#